data_AF-A0A537JH08-F1
#
_entry.id   AF-A0A537JH08-F1
#
_cell.length_a   1.000
_cell.length_b   1.000
_cell.length_c   1.000
_cell.angle_alpha   90.00
_cell.angle_beta   90.00
_cell.angle_gamma   90.00
#
_symmetry.space_group_name_H-M   'P 1'
#
loop_
_entity.id
_entity.type
_entity.pdbx_description
1 polymer ?
#
loop_
_entity_poly.entity_id
_entity_poly.type
_entity_poly.pdbx_seq_one_letter_code
_entity_poly.pdbx_strand_id
1 'polypeptide(L)' 'MQDLTAISGSAKQQNFSSIKYAEQQIRNLFFHAPVAIQILKGPDFVYELANKRSLEIMGKTEEQIIGRSVHTKLYPTYG' A
#
# COMPACT_ATOMS: atom_id res chain seq x y z
N MET A 1 -1.71 -25.20 -40.72
CA MET A 1 -2.59 -24.39 -39.84
C MET A 1 -2.14 -24.66 -38.41
N GLN A 2 -1.47 -23.71 -37.75
CA GLN A 2 -1.16 -23.83 -36.32
C GLN A 2 -2.41 -23.43 -35.52
N ASP A 3 -2.76 -24.24 -34.51
CA ASP A 3 -3.94 -24.04 -33.65
C ASP A 3 -3.94 -22.66 -32.97
N LEU A 4 -4.93 -21.82 -33.32
CA LEU A 4 -5.10 -20.46 -32.79
C LEU A 4 -5.57 -20.42 -31.32
N THR A 5 -5.91 -21.57 -30.73
CA THR A 5 -6.39 -21.71 -29.33
C THR A 5 -5.26 -21.64 -28.29
N ALA A 6 -4.00 -21.89 -28.66
CA ALA A 6 -2.87 -21.85 -27.71
C ALA A 6 -2.35 -20.43 -27.39
N ILE A 7 -2.65 -19.45 -28.25
CA ILE A 7 -2.10 -18.08 -28.15
C ILE A 7 -2.89 -17.21 -27.15
N SER A 8 -4.19 -17.48 -26.95
CA SER A 8 -5.04 -16.67 -26.07
C SER A 8 -4.79 -16.94 -24.58
N GLY A 9 -4.40 -18.16 -24.21
CA GLY A 9 -4.10 -18.54 -22.83
C GLY A 9 -2.77 -17.97 -22.31
N SER A 10 -1.73 -17.94 -23.15
CA SER A 10 -0.39 -17.48 -22.77
C SER A 10 -0.31 -15.96 -22.59
N ALA A 11 -0.97 -15.18 -23.45
CA ALA A 11 -1.01 -13.71 -23.32
C ALA A 11 -1.71 -13.25 -22.03
N LYS A 12 -2.82 -13.90 -21.64
CA LYS A 12 -3.53 -13.60 -20.41
C LYS A 12 -2.72 -13.99 -19.17
N GLN A 13 -2.03 -15.13 -19.21
CA GLN A 13 -1.14 -15.61 -18.15
C GLN A 13 0.08 -14.69 -17.97
N GLN A 14 0.68 -14.22 -19.06
CA GLN A 14 1.82 -13.29 -19.04
C GLN A 14 1.44 -11.91 -18.49
N ASN A 15 0.29 -11.37 -18.91
CA ASN A 15 -0.22 -10.11 -18.35
C ASN A 15 -0.52 -10.22 -16.86
N PHE A 16 -1.15 -11.31 -16.42
CA PHE A 16 -1.46 -11.52 -15.01
C PHE A 16 -0.18 -11.65 -14.16
N SER A 17 0.81 -12.37 -14.65
CA SER A 17 2.12 -12.52 -13.99
C SER A 17 2.86 -11.18 -13.89
N SER A 18 2.82 -10.37 -14.95
CA SER A 18 3.44 -9.04 -14.98
C SER A 18 2.78 -8.07 -14.00
N ILE A 19 1.45 -8.05 -13.93
CA ILE A 19 0.69 -7.24 -12.96
C ILE A 19 1.05 -7.64 -11.54
N LYS A 20 1.03 -8.94 -11.23
CA LYS A 20 1.38 -9.46 -9.91
C LYS A 20 2.81 -9.11 -9.50
N TYR A 21 3.74 -9.19 -10.44
CA TYR A 21 5.12 -8.80 -10.21
C TYR A 21 5.22 -7.29 -9.90
N ALA A 22 4.58 -6.44 -10.70
CA ALA A 22 4.58 -5.00 -10.48
C ALA A 22 3.93 -4.63 -9.13
N GLU A 23 2.79 -5.24 -8.77
CA GLU A 23 2.15 -5.09 -7.46
C GLU A 23 3.12 -5.43 -6.33
N GLN A 24 3.86 -6.54 -6.44
CA GLN A 24 4.82 -6.95 -5.43
C GLN A 24 6.00 -5.97 -5.32
N GLN A 25 6.52 -5.46 -6.45
CA GLN A 25 7.60 -4.48 -6.43
C GLN A 25 7.15 -3.17 -5.77
N ILE A 26 5.95 -2.69 -6.08
CA ILE A 26 5.37 -1.50 -5.44
C ILE A 26 5.19 -1.73 -3.94
N ARG A 27 4.67 -2.91 -3.56
CA ARG A 27 4.52 -3.29 -2.15
C ARG A 27 5.86 -3.28 -1.43
N ASN A 28 6.89 -3.87 -2.03
CA ASN A 28 8.24 -3.90 -1.47
C ASN A 28 8.80 -2.48 -1.31
N LEU A 29 8.68 -1.64 -2.33
CA LEU A 29 9.13 -0.25 -2.27
C LEU A 29 8.43 0.50 -1.13
N PHE A 30 7.11 0.36 -0.99
CA PHE A 30 6.35 1.01 0.08
C PHE A 30 6.84 0.59 1.48
N PHE A 31 6.90 -0.72 1.75
CA PHE A 31 7.21 -1.24 3.09
C PHE A 31 8.68 -1.06 3.50
N HIS A 32 9.61 -1.04 2.52
CA HIS A 32 11.05 -0.92 2.76
C HIS A 32 11.61 0.48 2.46
N ALA A 33 10.78 1.47 2.10
CA ALA A 33 11.24 2.82 1.86
C ALA A 33 11.95 3.41 3.11
N PRO A 34 13.10 4.09 2.94
CA PRO A 34 13.81 4.75 4.04
C PRO A 34 13.16 6.06 4.50
N VAL A 35 11.94 6.35 4.04
CA VAL A 35 11.15 7.55 4.34
C VAL A 35 9.79 7.16 4.91
N ALA A 36 9.20 8.03 5.73
CA ALA A 36 7.84 7.82 6.20
C ALA A 36 6.84 8.01 5.05
N ILE A 37 5.97 7.01 4.85
CA ILE A 37 4.89 7.07 3.87
C ILE A 37 3.58 6.71 4.57
N GLN A 38 2.55 7.51 4.31
CA GLN A 38 1.18 7.31 4.78
C GLN A 38 0.25 7.51 3.58
N ILE A 39 -0.72 6.63 3.42
CA ILE A 39 -1.80 6.78 2.44
C ILE A 39 -3.06 7.09 3.23
N LEU A 40 -3.69 8.21 2.89
CA LEU A 40 -4.88 8.74 3.54
C LEU A 40 -6.05 8.73 2.56
N LYS A 41 -7.24 8.44 3.05
CA LYS A 41 -8.45 8.33 2.24
C LYS A 41 -9.46 9.41 2.58
N GLY A 42 -10.01 10.01 1.53
CA GLY A 42 -11.16 10.91 1.61
C GLY A 42 -10.86 12.25 2.29
N PRO A 43 -11.90 13.09 2.45
CA PRO A 43 -11.76 14.42 3.03
C PRO A 43 -11.42 14.40 4.53
N ASP A 44 -11.78 13.33 5.23
CA ASP A 44 -11.50 13.16 6.66
C ASP A 44 -10.09 12.62 6.95
N PHE A 45 -9.27 12.44 5.90
CA PHE A 45 -7.89 11.97 5.99
C PHE A 45 -7.76 10.71 6.86
N VAL A 46 -8.50 9.66 6.50
CA VAL A 46 -8.47 8.39 7.25
C VAL A 46 -7.24 7.61 6.84
N TYR A 47 -6.43 7.15 7.80
CA TYR A 47 -5.27 6.30 7.50
C TYR A 47 -5.71 4.99 6.85
N GLU A 48 -5.29 4.75 5.61
CA GLU A 48 -5.53 3.53 4.87
C GLU A 48 -4.31 2.61 4.89
N LEU A 49 -3.10 3.18 4.77
CA LEU A 49 -1.84 2.46 4.91
C LEU A 49 -0.76 3.35 5.56
N ALA A 50 0.18 2.73 6.27
CA ALA A 50 1.40 3.37 6.72
C ALA A 50 2.56 2.38 6.62
N ASN A 51 3.71 2.84 6.12
CA ASN A 51 4.88 1.98 6.09
C ASN A 51 5.56 1.90 7.47
N LYS A 52 6.48 0.95 7.62
CA LYS A 52 7.19 0.71 8.89
C LYS A 52 7.86 1.99 9.43
N ARG A 53 8.53 2.75 8.55
CA ARG A 53 9.26 3.97 8.94
C ARG A 53 8.32 5.04 9.51
N SER A 54 7.14 5.17 8.94
CA SER A 54 6.09 6.07 9.44
C SER A 54 5.64 5.67 10.84
N LEU A 55 5.31 4.39 11.06
CA LEU A 55 4.90 3.85 12.35
C LEU A 55 5.95 4.06 13.45
N GLU A 56 7.23 3.82 13.12
CA GLU A 56 8.36 4.06 14.01
C GLU A 56 8.46 5.54 14.45
N ILE A 57 8.35 6.47 13.49
CA ILE A 57 8.44 7.91 13.78
C ILE A 57 7.24 8.40 14.61
N MET A 58 6.05 7.89 14.32
CA MET A 58 4.84 8.24 15.08
C MET A 58 4.82 7.60 16.48
N GLY A 59 5.63 6.56 16.72
CA GLY A 59 5.59 5.76 17.94
C GLY A 59 4.27 5.01 18.12
N LYS A 60 3.69 4.50 17.01
CA LYS A 60 2.37 3.85 16.99
C LYS A 60 2.40 2.54 16.22
N THR A 61 1.48 1.64 16.54
CA THR A 61 1.23 0.43 15.76
C THR A 61 0.20 0.70 14.65
N GLU A 62 0.15 -0.20 13.67
CA GLU A 62 -0.81 -0.12 12.57
C GLU A 62 -2.27 -0.16 13.10
N GLU A 63 -2.55 -1.03 14.06
CA GLU A 63 -3.87 -1.21 14.68
C GLU A 63 -4.35 0.05 15.42
N GLN A 64 -3.41 0.89 15.87
CA GLN A 64 -3.72 2.13 16.56
C GLN A 64 -4.11 3.27 15.61
N ILE A 65 -3.83 3.16 14.30
CA ILE A 65 -4.02 4.27 13.35
C ILE A 65 -4.91 3.93 12.16
N ILE A 66 -4.85 2.70 11.62
CA ILE A 66 -5.59 2.37 10.41
C ILE A 66 -7.09 2.48 10.65
N GLY A 67 -7.79 3.07 9.70
CA GLY A 67 -9.22 3.37 9.80
C GLY A 67 -9.56 4.58 10.69
N ARG A 68 -8.57 5.27 11.27
CA ARG A 68 -8.79 6.48 12.08
C ARG A 68 -8.47 7.73 11.27
N SER A 69 -9.18 8.81 11.54
CA SER A 69 -8.87 10.14 10.98
C SER A 69 -7.65 10.75 11.66
N VAL A 70 -6.81 11.46 10.90
CA VAL A 70 -5.71 12.30 11.44
C VAL A 70 -6.17 13.31 12.49
N HIS A 71 -7.44 13.74 12.43
CA HIS A 71 -8.02 14.70 13.38
C HIS A 71 -8.38 14.07 14.72
N THR A 72 -8.42 12.74 14.80
CA THR A 72 -8.56 12.04 16.08
C THR A 72 -7.36 12.42 16.95
N LYS A 73 -7.56 12.66 18.26
CA LYS A 73 -6.47 12.91 19.22
C LYS A 73 -5.55 11.69 19.31
N LEU A 74 -4.66 11.55 18.34
CA LEU A 74 -3.63 10.54 18.27
C LEU A 74 -2.31 11.09 18.80
N TYR A 75 -2.15 12.42 18.83
CA TYR A 75 -0.99 13.09 19.39
C TYR A 75 -1.39 13.93 20.59
N PRO A 76 -0.52 14.05 21.61
CA PRO A 76 -0.69 15.07 22.64
C PRO A 76 -0.70 16.43 21.94
N THR A 77 -1.79 17.17 22.07
CA THR A 77 -1.84 18.59 21.70
C THR A 77 -0.89 19.32 22.63
N TYR A 78 0.22 19.83 22.10
CA TYR A 78 1.04 20.82 22.79
C TYR A 78 0.18 22.08 22.94
N GLY A 79 -0.30 22.31 24.17
CA GLY A 79 -0.95 23.56 24.57
C GLY A 79 0.08 24.61 24.93
#